data_AF-A0AAE5S234-F1
#
_entry.id   AF-A0AAE5S234-F1
#
_cell.length_a   1.000
_cell.length_b   1.000
_cell.length_c   1.000
_cell.angle_alpha   90.00
_cell.angle_beta   90.00
_cell.angle_gamma   90.00
#
_symmetry.space_group_name_H-M   'P 1'
#
loop_
_entity.id
_entity.type
_entity.pdbx_description
1 polymer ?
#
loop_
_entity_poly.entity_id
_entity_poly.type
_entity_poly.pdbx_seq_one_letter_code
_entity_poly.pdbx_strand_id
1 'polypeptide(L)'
;MPKCSRCNDDFYLGGKNGYCADCEEEVAKAMSSKALESIIMTTSIDVPNREVESVISIVASEAALGMNVFKDIANNWRDFVGGRSATSQSSLKEARLACLDGLRSEAQAVGADAVIAVDLDYNQLATGGTGGILFVAATGTAVKLKPA
;
A
#
# COMPACT_ATOMS: atom_id res chain seq x y z
N MET A 1 38.07 15.78 -0.29
CA MET A 1 37.10 14.69 -0.26
C MET A 1 35.76 15.21 -0.76
N PRO A 2 35.03 14.46 -1.60
CA PRO A 2 33.61 14.73 -1.79
C PRO A 2 32.88 14.51 -0.47
N LYS A 3 31.94 15.41 -0.18
CA LYS A 3 31.06 15.33 0.99
C LYS A 3 29.71 14.77 0.58
N CYS A 4 29.17 13.86 1.37
CA CYS A 4 27.84 13.31 1.15
C CYS A 4 26.78 14.41 1.29
N SER A 5 25.89 14.56 0.31
CA SER A 5 24.83 15.59 0.35
C SER A 5 23.77 15.37 1.44
N ARG A 6 23.78 14.21 2.12
CA ARG A 6 22.83 13.86 3.19
C ARG A 6 23.44 13.99 4.59
N CYS A 7 24.53 13.25 4.87
CA CYS A 7 25.17 13.25 6.20
C CYS A 7 26.34 14.23 6.32
N ASN A 8 26.78 14.84 5.22
CA ASN A 8 27.92 15.76 5.15
C ASN A 8 29.28 15.14 5.51
N ASP A 9 29.35 13.82 5.66
CA ASP A 9 30.61 13.09 5.87
C ASP A 9 31.42 13.01 4.58
N ASP A 10 32.74 12.97 4.76
CA ASP A 10 33.68 12.78 3.69
C ASP A 10 33.73 11.30 3.26
N PHE A 11 33.73 11.03 1.96
CA PHE A 11 33.85 9.66 1.44
C PHE A 11 34.83 9.58 0.27
N TYR A 12 35.41 8.39 0.03
CA TYR A 12 36.45 8.19 -0.98
C TYR A 12 36.05 7.25 -2.13
N LEU A 13 35.20 6.24 -1.84
CA LEU A 13 34.78 5.21 -2.81
C LEU A 13 33.31 4.85 -2.55
N GLY A 14 32.57 4.51 -3.60
CA GLY A 14 31.24 3.90 -3.47
C GLY A 14 30.07 4.88 -3.30
N GLY A 15 30.16 6.10 -3.82
CA GLY A 15 29.04 7.03 -3.84
C GLY A 15 28.53 7.34 -5.24
N LYS A 16 27.26 7.04 -5.52
CA LYS A 16 26.57 7.51 -6.73
C LYS A 16 25.72 8.74 -6.42
N ASN A 17 25.58 9.63 -7.41
CA ASN A 17 24.73 10.83 -7.32
C ASN A 17 25.00 11.75 -6.11
N GLY A 18 26.23 11.75 -5.54
CA GLY A 18 26.62 12.64 -4.44
C GLY A 18 26.35 12.13 -3.01
N TYR A 19 25.97 10.86 -2.85
CA TYR A 19 25.75 10.23 -1.54
C TYR A 19 26.85 9.22 -1.19
N CYS A 20 27.16 9.02 0.10
CA CYS A 20 28.03 7.91 0.53
C CYS A 20 27.28 6.56 0.46
N ALA A 21 28.01 5.44 0.50
CA ALA A 21 27.43 4.09 0.39
C ALA A 21 26.31 3.82 1.42
N ASP A 22 26.50 4.25 2.67
CA ASP A 22 25.51 4.07 3.74
C ASP A 22 24.25 4.91 3.49
N CYS A 23 24.40 6.12 2.95
CA CYS A 23 23.28 7.00 2.62
C CYS A 23 22.57 6.61 1.32
N GLU A 24 23.24 5.95 0.38
CA GLU A 24 22.68 5.59 -0.93
C GLU A 24 21.47 4.68 -0.78
N GLU A 25 21.59 3.64 0.06
CA GLU A 25 20.50 2.71 0.35
C GLU A 25 19.30 3.41 1.01
N GLU A 26 19.56 4.29 1.97
CA GLU A 26 18.51 5.05 2.64
C GLU A 26 17.81 6.06 1.72
N VAL A 27 18.56 6.70 0.82
CA VAL A 27 18.01 7.63 -0.17
C VAL A 27 17.21 6.86 -1.22
N ALA A 28 17.71 5.71 -1.69
CA ALA A 28 16.99 4.85 -2.63
C ALA A 28 15.65 4.37 -2.04
N LYS A 29 15.66 3.94 -0.77
CA LYS A 29 14.46 3.51 -0.05
C LYS A 29 13.44 4.64 0.14
N ALA A 30 13.91 5.84 0.49
CA ALA A 30 13.06 7.02 0.62
C ALA A 30 12.49 7.50 -0.72
N MET A 31 13.27 7.43 -1.81
CA MET A 31 12.79 7.76 -3.15
C MET A 31 11.75 6.76 -3.64
N SER A 32 11.95 5.46 -3.37
CA SER A 32 10.98 4.40 -3.67
C SER A 32 9.67 4.60 -2.91
N SER A 33 9.71 4.92 -1.61
CA SER A 33 8.49 5.18 -0.84
C SER A 33 7.74 6.41 -1.35
N LYS A 34 8.46 7.49 -1.68
CA LYS A 34 7.87 8.72 -2.23
C LYS A 34 7.25 8.50 -3.61
N ALA A 35 7.87 7.64 -4.43
CA ALA A 35 7.32 7.26 -5.72
C ALA A 35 6.04 6.40 -5.58
N LEU A 36 5.96 5.54 -4.56
CA LEU A 36 4.73 4.78 -4.27
C LEU A 36 3.59 5.71 -3.83
N GLU A 37 3.88 6.69 -2.98
CA GLU A 37 2.91 7.70 -2.52
C GLU A 37 2.38 8.59 -3.66
N SER A 38 3.08 8.65 -4.80
CA SER A 38 2.67 9.46 -5.95
C SER A 38 1.57 8.81 -6.81
N ILE A 39 1.31 7.52 -6.65
CA ILE A 39 0.24 6.82 -7.36
C ILE A 39 -1.11 7.30 -6.82
N ILE A 40 -1.90 7.92 -7.68
CA ILE A 40 -3.26 8.36 -7.34
C ILE A 40 -4.14 7.11 -7.25
N MET A 41 -4.92 6.97 -6.18
CA MET A 41 -5.91 5.89 -6.07
C MET A 41 -7.28 6.47 -5.80
N THR A 42 -8.29 5.93 -6.49
CA THR A 42 -9.67 6.36 -6.33
C THR A 42 -10.62 5.19 -6.55
N THR A 43 -11.73 5.20 -5.81
CA THR A 43 -12.84 4.27 -6.05
C THR A 43 -13.70 4.72 -7.24
N SER A 44 -13.53 5.97 -7.72
CA SER A 44 -14.18 6.45 -8.94
C SER A 44 -13.50 5.91 -10.20
N ILE A 45 -14.21 5.92 -11.33
CA ILE A 45 -13.63 5.58 -12.64
C ILE A 45 -12.78 6.71 -13.24
N ASP A 46 -12.84 7.90 -12.65
CA ASP A 46 -12.17 9.11 -13.14
C ASP A 46 -11.34 9.80 -12.04
N VAL A 47 -10.34 10.56 -12.49
CA VAL A 47 -9.52 11.41 -11.62
C VAL A 47 -9.85 12.88 -11.94
N PRO A 48 -10.31 13.69 -10.96
CA PRO A 48 -10.67 15.07 -11.22
C PRO A 48 -9.54 15.89 -11.87
N ASN A 49 -9.88 16.67 -12.89
CA ASN A 49 -8.96 17.51 -13.67
C ASN A 49 -7.81 16.75 -14.36
N ARG A 50 -7.92 15.43 -14.53
CA ARG A 50 -6.95 14.61 -15.26
C ARG A 50 -7.70 13.72 -16.25
N GLU A 51 -7.13 13.54 -17.44
CA GLU A 51 -7.67 12.63 -18.44
C GLU A 51 -6.88 11.33 -18.45
N VAL A 52 -7.58 10.19 -18.51
CA VAL A 52 -6.95 8.88 -18.69
C VAL A 52 -6.48 8.76 -20.13
N GLU A 53 -5.17 8.57 -20.31
CA GLU A 53 -4.55 8.39 -21.64
C GLU A 53 -4.69 6.95 -22.11
N SER A 54 -4.39 5.99 -21.23
CA SER A 54 -4.49 4.56 -21.55
C SER A 54 -4.70 3.72 -20.30
N VAL A 55 -5.37 2.58 -20.48
CA VAL A 55 -5.47 1.51 -19.47
C VAL A 55 -4.28 0.58 -19.66
N ILE A 56 -3.55 0.30 -18.59
CA ILE A 56 -2.39 -0.60 -18.61
C ILE A 56 -2.83 -2.03 -18.33
N SER A 57 -3.36 -2.28 -17.13
CA SER A 57 -3.75 -3.60 -16.67
C SER A 57 -4.69 -3.50 -15.46
N ILE A 58 -5.27 -4.64 -15.09
CA ILE A 58 -5.85 -4.82 -13.76
C ILE A 58 -4.69 -5.09 -12.79
N VAL A 59 -4.76 -4.52 -11.60
CA VAL A 59 -3.83 -4.78 -10.48
C VAL A 59 -4.61 -5.26 -9.26
N ALA A 60 -3.99 -6.10 -8.45
CA ALA A 60 -4.60 -6.70 -7.27
C ALA A 60 -3.61 -6.77 -6.11
N SER A 61 -4.12 -6.88 -4.89
CA SER A 61 -3.28 -7.06 -3.70
C SER A 61 -4.14 -7.59 -2.57
N GLU A 62 -3.62 -8.58 -1.86
CA GLU A 62 -4.36 -9.24 -0.80
C GLU A 62 -3.59 -9.27 0.53
N ALA A 63 -4.32 -9.12 1.63
CA ALA A 63 -3.79 -9.24 2.98
C ALA A 63 -4.66 -10.18 3.81
N ALA A 64 -4.01 -11.06 4.57
CA ALA A 64 -4.67 -12.00 5.46
C ALA A 64 -4.36 -11.66 6.92
N LEU A 65 -5.40 -11.46 7.74
CA LEU A 65 -5.29 -11.37 9.18
C LEU A 65 -5.46 -12.75 9.81
N GLY A 66 -4.45 -13.17 10.57
CA GLY A 66 -4.39 -14.47 11.21
C GLY A 66 -5.42 -14.70 12.32
N MET A 67 -5.56 -15.96 12.72
CA MET A 67 -6.61 -16.48 13.60
C MET A 67 -6.72 -15.82 14.98
N ASN A 68 -5.61 -15.40 15.58
CA ASN A 68 -5.62 -14.74 16.89
C ASN A 68 -6.28 -13.35 16.80
N VAL A 69 -5.90 -12.57 15.78
CA VAL A 69 -6.49 -11.25 15.50
C VAL A 69 -7.95 -11.38 15.07
N PHE A 70 -8.27 -12.40 14.25
CA PHE A 70 -9.64 -12.68 13.85
C PHE A 70 -10.56 -13.03 15.04
N LYS A 71 -10.09 -13.88 15.95
CA LYS A 71 -10.82 -14.23 17.18
C LYS A 71 -11.08 -13.01 18.05
N ASP A 72 -10.08 -12.14 18.20
CA ASP A 72 -10.24 -10.91 18.96
C ASP A 72 -11.28 -9.98 18.32
N ILE A 73 -11.32 -9.88 16.98
CA ILE A 73 -12.37 -9.14 16.27
C ILE A 73 -13.76 -9.77 16.49
N ALA A 74 -13.88 -11.10 16.33
CA ALA A 74 -15.15 -11.82 16.43
C ALA A 74 -15.72 -11.85 17.86
N ASN A 75 -14.85 -11.96 18.87
CA ASN A 75 -15.23 -11.88 20.28
C ASN A 75 -15.66 -10.46 20.64
N ASN A 76 -14.90 -9.43 20.22
CA ASN A 76 -15.27 -8.03 20.43
C ASN A 76 -16.56 -7.63 19.67
N TRP A 77 -16.90 -8.30 18.56
CA TRP A 77 -18.12 -8.03 17.79
C TRP A 77 -19.38 -8.52 18.51
N ARG A 78 -19.30 -9.63 19.24
CA ARG A 78 -20.45 -10.18 19.99
C ARG A 78 -20.91 -9.29 21.14
N ASP A 79 -20.02 -8.46 21.68
CA ASP A 79 -20.33 -7.51 22.75
C ASP A 79 -20.77 -6.13 22.23
N PHE A 80 -20.92 -5.98 20.90
CA PHE A 80 -20.96 -4.68 20.22
C PHE A 80 -22.32 -4.32 19.61
N VAL A 81 -23.34 -4.15 20.44
CA VAL A 81 -24.50 -3.34 20.05
C VAL A 81 -24.20 -1.88 20.43
N GLY A 82 -23.32 -1.21 19.67
CA GLY A 82 -23.37 0.26 19.55
C GLY A 82 -22.23 1.17 20.08
N GLY A 83 -20.93 0.90 19.90
CA GLY A 83 -19.94 1.96 20.24
C GLY A 83 -18.46 1.69 19.97
N ARG A 84 -17.96 2.09 18.79
CA ARG A 84 -16.57 2.02 18.25
C ARG A 84 -15.53 1.27 19.12
N SER A 85 -15.35 -0.04 18.91
CA SER A 85 -14.31 -0.83 19.56
C SER A 85 -12.98 -0.55 18.84
N ALA A 86 -12.12 0.25 19.49
CA ALA A 86 -10.89 0.79 18.89
C ALA A 86 -9.92 -0.29 18.40
N THR A 87 -9.94 -1.48 19.01
CA THR A 87 -9.05 -2.60 18.70
C THR A 87 -9.41 -3.30 17.39
N SER A 88 -10.68 -3.69 17.19
CA SER A 88 -11.13 -4.33 15.94
C SER A 88 -10.99 -3.40 14.72
N GLN A 89 -11.19 -2.09 14.91
CA GLN A 89 -11.01 -1.11 13.85
C GLN A 89 -9.53 -0.92 13.46
N SER A 90 -8.59 -1.10 14.39
CA SER A 90 -7.15 -1.00 14.10
C SER A 90 -6.69 -2.10 13.17
N SER A 91 -7.01 -3.36 13.46
CA SER A 91 -6.57 -4.50 12.65
C SER A 91 -7.17 -4.48 11.24
N LEU A 92 -8.45 -4.11 11.11
CA LEU A 92 -9.09 -3.94 9.79
C LEU A 92 -8.44 -2.80 8.98
N LYS A 93 -8.06 -1.71 9.65
CA LYS A 93 -7.35 -0.60 9.04
C LYS A 93 -5.95 -1.02 8.59
N GLU A 94 -5.21 -1.77 9.42
CA GLU A 94 -3.89 -2.29 9.08
C GLU A 94 -3.95 -3.21 7.85
N ALA A 95 -4.91 -4.14 7.80
CA ALA A 95 -5.10 -5.00 6.63
C ALA A 95 -5.45 -4.21 5.37
N ARG A 96 -6.31 -3.19 5.48
CA ARG A 96 -6.65 -2.29 4.37
C ARG A 96 -5.43 -1.54 3.86
N LEU A 97 -4.64 -0.96 4.77
CA LEU A 97 -3.44 -0.22 4.39
C LEU A 97 -2.43 -1.14 3.71
N ALA A 98 -2.20 -2.34 4.24
CA ALA A 98 -1.33 -3.34 3.62
C ALA A 98 -1.79 -3.69 2.19
N CYS A 99 -3.10 -3.92 1.97
CA CYS A 99 -3.62 -4.17 0.63
C CYS A 99 -3.37 -2.99 -0.30
N LEU A 100 -3.71 -1.77 0.13
CA LEU A 100 -3.55 -0.56 -0.66
C LEU A 100 -2.07 -0.26 -0.99
N ASP A 101 -1.15 -0.55 -0.08
CA ASP A 101 0.29 -0.39 -0.30
C ASP A 101 0.83 -1.42 -1.31
N GLY A 102 0.35 -2.66 -1.24
CA GLY A 102 0.63 -3.68 -2.27
C GLY A 102 0.06 -3.27 -3.63
N LEU A 103 -1.16 -2.73 -3.67
CA LEU A 103 -1.81 -2.28 -4.89
C LEU A 103 -1.04 -1.13 -5.56
N ARG A 104 -0.52 -0.18 -4.76
CA ARG A 104 0.39 0.87 -5.25
C ARG A 104 1.69 0.29 -5.82
N SER A 105 2.22 -0.74 -5.16
CA SER A 105 3.46 -1.39 -5.58
C SER A 105 3.29 -2.10 -6.93
N GLU A 106 2.18 -2.81 -7.13
CA GLU A 106 1.84 -3.39 -8.44
C GLU A 106 1.65 -2.31 -9.51
N ALA A 107 0.88 -1.26 -9.20
CA ALA A 107 0.65 -0.15 -10.11
C ALA A 107 1.95 0.53 -10.53
N GLN A 108 2.89 0.74 -9.60
CA GLN A 108 4.21 1.28 -9.88
C GLN A 108 5.03 0.32 -10.77
N ALA A 109 4.98 -0.99 -10.50
CA ALA A 109 5.72 -1.98 -11.26
C ALA A 109 5.28 -2.03 -12.74
N VAL A 110 4.00 -1.78 -13.02
CA VAL A 110 3.47 -1.66 -14.38
C VAL A 110 3.57 -0.23 -14.95
N GLY A 111 4.18 0.69 -14.20
CA GLY A 111 4.42 2.06 -14.62
C GLY A 111 3.15 2.93 -14.67
N ALA A 112 2.13 2.64 -13.87
CA ALA A 112 0.91 3.45 -13.81
C ALA A 112 1.15 4.81 -13.13
N ASP A 113 0.29 5.78 -13.42
CA ASP A 113 0.23 7.04 -12.67
C ASP A 113 -0.95 7.05 -11.68
N ALA A 114 -1.97 6.22 -11.94
CA ALA A 114 -3.13 6.08 -11.09
C ALA A 114 -3.71 4.66 -11.12
N VAL A 115 -4.46 4.31 -10.07
CA VAL A 115 -5.37 3.18 -10.02
C VAL A 115 -6.79 3.72 -9.81
N ILE A 116 -7.65 3.50 -10.79
CA ILE A 116 -9.06 3.90 -10.76
C ILE A 116 -9.95 2.69 -10.47
N ALA A 117 -11.21 2.96 -10.11
CA ALA A 117 -12.21 1.94 -9.80
C ALA A 117 -11.71 0.93 -8.75
N VAL A 118 -11.00 1.43 -7.73
CA VAL A 118 -10.50 0.58 -6.64
C VAL A 118 -11.68 0.01 -5.86
N ASP A 119 -11.67 -1.30 -5.67
CA ASP A 119 -12.63 -2.03 -4.85
C ASP A 119 -11.92 -2.83 -3.75
N LEU A 120 -12.57 -2.99 -2.60
CA LEU A 120 -12.04 -3.64 -1.41
C LEU A 120 -13.03 -4.67 -0.87
N ASP A 121 -12.69 -5.95 -1.03
CA ASP A 121 -13.48 -7.07 -0.56
C ASP A 121 -12.95 -7.64 0.75
N TYR A 122 -13.85 -7.86 1.71
CA TYR A 122 -13.55 -8.48 3.00
C TYR A 122 -14.23 -9.83 3.09
N ASN A 123 -13.43 -10.91 3.06
CA ASN A 123 -13.91 -12.28 3.07
C ASN A 123 -13.42 -13.02 4.31
N GLN A 124 -14.29 -13.80 4.94
CA GLN A 124 -13.90 -14.69 6.02
C GLN A 124 -13.72 -16.11 5.49
N LEU A 125 -12.52 -16.65 5.63
CA LEU A 125 -12.27 -18.08 5.41
C LEU A 125 -12.33 -18.81 6.75
N ALA A 126 -13.33 -19.68 6.91
CA ALA A 126 -13.37 -20.60 8.03
C ALA A 126 -12.32 -21.70 7.81
N THR A 127 -11.31 -21.75 8.68
CA THR A 127 -10.37 -22.87 8.70
C THR A 127 -10.94 -23.88 9.69
N GLY A 128 -11.29 -25.08 9.24
CA GLY A 128 -11.99 -26.07 10.07
C GLY A 128 -11.46 -26.15 11.51
N GLY A 129 -12.34 -25.90 12.49
CA GLY A 129 -12.00 -25.67 13.91
C GLY A 129 -12.56 -24.33 14.44
N THR A 130 -12.06 -23.83 15.57
CA THR A 130 -12.37 -22.48 16.12
C THR A 130 -11.63 -21.35 15.38
N GLY A 131 -11.11 -21.64 14.18
CA GLY A 131 -10.23 -20.75 13.44
C GLY A 131 -10.88 -20.04 12.27
N GLY A 132 -10.57 -18.75 12.11
CA GLY A 132 -10.93 -18.00 10.91
C GLY A 132 -9.78 -17.10 10.48
N ILE A 133 -9.69 -16.87 9.18
CA ILE A 133 -8.81 -15.86 8.58
C ILE A 133 -9.72 -14.79 8.00
N LEU A 134 -9.47 -13.52 8.34
CA LEU A 134 -10.06 -12.44 7.57
C LEU A 134 -9.13 -12.12 6.42
N PHE A 135 -9.63 -12.32 5.22
CA PHE A 135 -8.98 -12.01 3.97
C PHE A 135 -9.50 -10.66 3.46
N VAL A 136 -8.59 -9.79 3.07
CA VAL A 136 -8.90 -8.52 2.42
C VAL A 136 -8.26 -8.57 1.04
N ALA A 137 -9.05 -8.32 0.00
CA ALA A 137 -8.56 -8.19 -1.36
C ALA A 137 -8.85 -6.78 -1.86
N ALA A 138 -7.86 -6.14 -2.49
CA ALA A 138 -8.03 -4.90 -3.21
C ALA A 138 -7.81 -5.17 -4.69
N THR A 139 -8.67 -4.62 -5.54
CA THR A 139 -8.49 -4.65 -7.00
C THR A 139 -8.72 -3.28 -7.59
N GLY A 140 -8.15 -3.02 -8.76
CA GLY A 140 -8.40 -1.78 -9.48
C GLY A 140 -7.79 -1.79 -10.89
N THR A 141 -8.03 -0.73 -11.63
CA THR A 141 -7.49 -0.57 -13.00
C THR A 141 -6.33 0.41 -12.99
N ALA A 142 -5.14 -0.08 -13.32
CA ALA A 142 -3.93 0.73 -13.47
C ALA A 142 -3.97 1.50 -14.79
N VAL A 143 -3.76 2.82 -14.73
CA VAL A 143 -3.89 3.71 -15.89
C VAL A 143 -2.72 4.69 -15.98
N LYS A 144 -2.46 5.15 -17.21
CA LYS A 144 -1.65 6.34 -17.50
C LYS A 144 -2.55 7.56 -17.58
N LEU A 145 -2.09 8.66 -16.99
CA LEU A 145 -2.77 9.95 -17.06
C LEU A 145 -2.03 10.86 -18.03
N LYS A 146 -2.78 11.68 -18.78
CA LYS A 146 -2.15 12.71 -19.60
C LYS A 146 -1.29 13.66 -18.72
N PRO A 147 -0.15 14.15 -19.25
CA PRO A 147 0.61 15.23 -18.63
C PRO A 147 -0.31 16.43 -18.40
N ALA A 148 -0.10 17.12 -17.27
CA ALA A 148 -0.82 18.36 -16.95
C ALA A 148 -0.31 19.54 -17.77
#